data_AF-A0A5A7RS88-F1
#
_entry.id   AF-A0A5A7RS88-F1
#
_cell.length_a   1.000
_cell.length_b   1.000
_cell.length_c   1.000
_cell.angle_alpha   90.00
_cell.angle_beta   90.00
_cell.angle_gamma   90.00
#
_symmetry.space_group_name_H-M   'P 1'
#
loop_
_entity.id
_entity.type
_entity.pdbx_description
1 polymer ?
#
loop_
_entity_poly.entity_id
_entity_poly.type
_entity_poly.pdbx_seq_one_letter_code
_entity_poly.pdbx_strand_id
1 'polypeptide(L)'
;MKIYVEPRPDMAPTIPSWFSEQLPLSFDLAMQIGKFRRKMESLIGNAYKAIDYLIKKYGIDEKTAMAIISYFEEQSHFIIPHDRRVVVEIFEKDGYRYIIFHTLVGRRANDALSRIFAYRITKKFKFNVRLAITDNGFAIIYPWWKYDISDEELKSLFKAKNMEEDLEKALANTEILKRRFRHVATRSLMILKNYLGHEMSVSRQQKNASMLFKVVREIDPEFPALKETYREIMEDSMDIKNAKKYMKKIEEEKIEIRVLRTMLPSPFSFNIVAIGATDVVLMEDRKELIRELHKEVMQLIKNA
;
A
#
# COMPACT_ATOMS: atom_id res chain seq x y z
N MET A 1 5.89 -38.56 -2.93
CA MET A 1 4.63 -37.97 -2.45
C MET A 1 3.53 -38.42 -3.39
N LYS A 2 2.58 -39.25 -2.92
CA LYS A 2 1.43 -39.68 -3.73
C LYS A 2 0.29 -38.70 -3.45
N ILE A 3 -0.18 -38.01 -4.47
CA ILE A 3 -1.33 -37.11 -4.39
C ILE A 3 -2.50 -37.87 -5.02
N TYR A 4 -3.60 -37.97 -4.29
CA TYR A 4 -4.85 -38.54 -4.77
C TYR A 4 -5.77 -37.36 -5.10
N VAL A 5 -6.36 -37.40 -6.30
CA VAL A 5 -7.27 -36.36 -6.80
C VAL A 5 -8.57 -37.01 -7.26
N GLU A 6 -9.69 -36.36 -6.97
CA GLU A 6 -11.01 -36.71 -7.51
C GLU A 6 -11.39 -35.74 -8.65
N PRO A 7 -11.91 -36.23 -9.77
CA PRO A 7 -12.41 -35.37 -10.84
C PRO A 7 -13.64 -34.58 -10.37
N ARG A 8 -13.62 -33.26 -10.60
CA ARG A 8 -14.72 -32.32 -10.36
C ARG A 8 -15.03 -31.52 -11.63
N PRO A 9 -15.73 -32.10 -12.62
CA PRO A 9 -16.02 -31.45 -13.91
C PRO A 9 -16.95 -30.23 -13.80
N ASP A 10 -17.70 -30.14 -12.69
CA ASP A 10 -18.70 -29.14 -12.34
C ASP A 10 -18.12 -27.98 -11.50
N MET A 11 -16.85 -28.04 -11.10
CA MET A 11 -16.16 -26.93 -10.43
C MET A 11 -15.22 -26.22 -11.40
N ALA A 12 -15.21 -24.88 -11.34
CA ALA A 12 -14.18 -24.09 -12.00
C ALA A 12 -12.79 -24.57 -11.52
N PRO A 13 -11.85 -24.81 -12.44
CA PRO A 13 -10.52 -25.27 -12.04
C PRO A 13 -9.88 -24.25 -11.11
N THR A 14 -9.11 -24.71 -10.12
CA THR A 14 -8.19 -23.83 -9.40
C THR A 14 -7.11 -23.41 -10.37
N ILE A 15 -7.31 -22.29 -11.06
CA ILE A 15 -6.32 -21.72 -11.97
C ILE A 15 -5.09 -21.37 -11.11
N PRO A 16 -3.91 -21.98 -11.36
CA PRO A 16 -2.71 -21.59 -10.65
C PRO A 16 -2.45 -20.11 -10.92
N SER A 17 -2.37 -19.32 -9.85
CA SER A 17 -2.09 -17.89 -9.96
C SER A 17 -0.61 -17.69 -10.30
N TRP A 18 -0.33 -17.37 -11.55
CA TRP A 18 1.00 -16.95 -11.98
C TRP A 18 1.20 -15.49 -11.58
N PHE A 19 1.78 -15.28 -10.40
CA PHE A 19 2.25 -13.96 -9.98
C PHE A 19 3.65 -13.73 -10.57
N SER A 20 3.71 -13.10 -11.75
CA SER A 20 4.88 -12.27 -12.05
C SER A 20 4.81 -11.10 -11.07
N GLU A 21 5.79 -10.95 -10.18
CA GLU A 21 5.89 -9.74 -9.35
C GLU A 21 5.98 -8.55 -10.31
N GLN A 22 4.87 -7.83 -10.51
CA GLN A 22 4.89 -6.55 -11.17
C GLN A 22 5.81 -5.67 -10.34
N LEU A 23 6.88 -5.15 -10.96
CA LEU A 23 7.79 -4.26 -10.26
C LEU A 23 6.97 -3.10 -9.68
N PRO A 24 7.04 -2.86 -8.36
CA PRO A 24 6.25 -1.82 -7.73
C PRO A 24 6.61 -0.45 -8.32
N LEU A 25 5.65 0.47 -8.35
CA LEU A 25 5.92 1.85 -8.72
C LEU A 25 7.06 2.41 -7.84
N SER A 26 8.12 2.88 -8.48
CA SER A 26 9.27 3.49 -7.80
C SER A 26 8.94 4.89 -7.29
N PHE A 27 9.66 5.34 -6.27
CA PHE A 27 9.48 6.67 -5.69
C PHE A 27 9.64 7.79 -6.73
N ASP A 28 10.69 7.73 -7.55
CA ASP A 28 10.97 8.77 -8.55
C ASP A 28 9.89 8.85 -9.63
N LEU A 29 9.40 7.71 -10.10
CA LEU A 29 8.31 7.67 -11.07
C LEU A 29 7.00 8.15 -10.44
N ALA A 30 6.72 7.78 -9.19
CA ALA A 30 5.55 8.27 -8.45
C ALA A 30 5.57 9.80 -8.32
N MET A 31 6.74 10.40 -8.05
CA MET A 31 6.88 11.86 -8.03
C MET A 31 6.60 12.51 -9.40
N GLN A 32 6.99 11.87 -10.52
CA GLN A 32 6.65 12.36 -11.86
C GLN A 32 5.16 12.23 -12.16
N ILE A 33 4.52 11.14 -11.73
CA ILE A 33 3.06 10.98 -11.80
C ILE A 33 2.37 12.07 -10.99
N GLY A 34 2.87 12.40 -9.78
CA GLY A 34 2.37 13.51 -8.98
C GLY A 34 2.44 14.85 -9.72
N LYS A 35 3.57 15.16 -10.37
CA LYS A 35 3.70 16.38 -11.20
C LYS A 35 2.74 16.38 -12.38
N PHE A 36 2.53 15.22 -13.01
CA PHE A 36 1.56 15.05 -14.08
C PHE A 36 0.14 15.32 -13.57
N ARG A 37 -0.26 14.75 -12.43
CA ARG A 37 -1.58 15.01 -11.81
C ARG A 37 -1.80 16.49 -11.54
N ARG A 38 -0.81 17.20 -10.97
CA ARG A 38 -0.90 18.66 -10.79
C ARG A 38 -1.06 19.41 -12.12
N LYS A 39 -0.35 18.95 -13.17
CA LYS A 39 -0.48 19.55 -14.50
C LYS A 39 -1.88 19.33 -15.08
N MET A 40 -2.43 18.12 -14.92
CA MET A 40 -3.81 17.82 -15.35
C MET A 40 -4.82 18.65 -14.58
N GLU A 41 -4.70 18.76 -13.25
CA GLU A 41 -5.56 19.61 -12.41
C GLU A 41 -5.59 21.07 -12.93
N SER A 42 -4.45 21.62 -13.34
CA SER A 42 -4.39 22.98 -13.93
C SER A 42 -5.06 23.14 -15.30
N LEU A 43 -5.47 22.05 -15.94
CA LEU A 43 -6.03 22.01 -17.29
C LEU A 43 -7.50 21.55 -17.33
N ILE A 44 -8.06 21.01 -16.25
CA ILE A 44 -9.42 20.43 -16.17
C ILE A 44 -10.52 21.43 -16.59
N GLY A 45 -10.30 22.74 -16.42
CA GLY A 45 -11.27 23.76 -16.87
C GLY A 45 -11.24 24.12 -18.36
N ASN A 46 -10.36 23.49 -19.17
CA ASN A 46 -10.26 23.75 -20.60
C ASN A 46 -9.87 22.47 -21.35
N ALA A 47 -10.87 21.67 -21.69
CA ALA A 47 -10.69 20.39 -22.37
C ALA A 47 -9.87 20.50 -23.66
N TYR A 48 -10.12 21.52 -24.49
CA TYR A 48 -9.35 21.74 -25.72
C TYR A 48 -7.85 21.90 -25.45
N LYS A 49 -7.50 22.75 -24.48
CA LYS A 49 -6.10 22.99 -24.08
C LYS A 49 -5.46 21.74 -23.45
N ALA A 50 -6.24 20.97 -22.70
CA ALA A 50 -5.79 19.72 -22.10
C ALA A 50 -5.48 18.66 -23.17
N ILE A 51 -6.38 18.49 -24.14
CA ILE A 51 -6.23 17.56 -25.27
C ILE A 51 -5.00 17.96 -26.10
N ASP A 52 -4.90 19.22 -26.52
CA ASP A 52 -3.76 19.72 -27.32
C ASP A 52 -2.42 19.48 -26.61
N TYR A 53 -2.35 19.75 -25.30
CA TYR A 53 -1.16 19.48 -24.50
C TYR A 53 -0.78 18.00 -24.48
N LEU A 54 -1.76 17.12 -24.28
CA LEU A 54 -1.53 15.68 -24.21
C LEU A 54 -1.05 15.11 -25.55
N ILE A 55 -1.69 15.50 -26.66
CA ILE A 55 -1.32 15.09 -28.01
C ILE A 55 0.10 15.57 -28.34
N LYS A 56 0.39 16.87 -28.17
CA LYS A 56 1.70 17.44 -28.52
C LYS A 56 2.85 16.89 -27.67
N LYS A 57 2.62 16.68 -26.37
CA LYS A 57 3.68 16.29 -25.46
C LYS A 57 3.94 14.78 -25.42
N TYR A 58 2.88 13.97 -25.51
CA TYR A 58 2.97 12.53 -25.32
C TYR A 58 2.66 11.72 -26.59
N GLY A 59 2.23 12.37 -27.67
CA GLY A 59 1.92 11.70 -28.94
C GLY A 59 0.73 10.74 -28.85
N ILE A 60 -0.16 10.92 -27.87
CA ILE A 60 -1.36 10.09 -27.72
C ILE A 60 -2.49 10.58 -28.63
N ASP A 61 -3.41 9.70 -29.00
CA ASP A 61 -4.58 10.06 -29.79
C ASP A 61 -5.62 10.84 -28.97
N GLU A 62 -6.53 11.51 -29.67
CA GLU A 62 -7.57 12.34 -29.08
C GLU A 62 -8.52 11.55 -28.16
N LYS A 63 -8.89 10.30 -28.50
CA LYS A 63 -9.79 9.49 -27.67
C LYS A 63 -9.12 9.13 -26.35
N THR A 64 -7.83 8.76 -26.38
CA THR A 64 -7.05 8.50 -25.17
C THR A 64 -6.91 9.77 -24.33
N ALA A 65 -6.67 10.93 -24.96
CA ALA A 65 -6.60 12.20 -24.26
C ALA A 65 -7.93 12.57 -23.57
N MET A 66 -9.06 12.39 -24.27
CA MET A 66 -10.40 12.59 -23.71
C MET A 66 -10.68 11.65 -22.52
N ALA A 67 -10.30 10.36 -22.63
CA ALA A 67 -10.49 9.41 -21.53
C ALA A 67 -9.69 9.81 -20.28
N ILE A 68 -8.45 10.28 -20.45
CA ILE A 68 -7.63 10.80 -19.35
C ILE A 68 -8.33 12.00 -18.72
N ILE A 69 -8.75 12.98 -19.52
CA ILE A 69 -9.39 14.21 -19.02
C ILE A 69 -10.68 13.88 -18.27
N SER A 70 -11.54 13.04 -18.84
CA SER A 70 -12.77 12.58 -18.20
C SER A 70 -12.50 11.96 -16.83
N TYR A 71 -11.46 11.13 -16.71
CA TYR A 71 -11.10 10.54 -15.41
C TYR A 71 -10.63 11.59 -14.38
N PHE A 72 -9.92 12.62 -14.82
CA PHE A 72 -9.52 13.73 -13.95
C PHE A 72 -10.69 14.66 -13.61
N GLU A 73 -11.61 14.91 -14.54
CA GLU A 73 -12.85 15.65 -14.33
C GLU A 73 -13.71 14.96 -13.26
N GLU A 74 -13.92 13.65 -13.36
CA GLU A 74 -14.60 12.86 -12.32
C GLU A 74 -13.94 13.01 -10.95
N GLN A 75 -12.60 12.92 -10.89
CA GLN A 75 -11.86 13.12 -9.63
C GLN A 75 -11.92 14.57 -9.13
N SER A 76 -12.12 15.56 -10.00
CA SER A 76 -12.14 16.98 -9.63
C SER A 76 -13.36 17.41 -8.82
N HIS A 77 -14.42 16.59 -8.81
CA HIS A 77 -15.52 16.73 -7.85
C HIS A 77 -15.10 16.39 -6.41
N PHE A 78 -13.94 15.76 -6.26
CA PHE A 78 -13.24 15.53 -5.00
C PHE A 78 -11.93 16.35 -5.00
N ILE A 79 -10.92 15.92 -4.24
CA ILE A 79 -9.60 16.56 -4.26
C ILE A 79 -8.64 15.70 -5.06
N ILE A 80 -7.86 16.32 -5.96
CA ILE A 80 -6.81 15.63 -6.72
C ILE A 80 -5.52 15.61 -5.88
N PRO A 81 -5.03 14.43 -5.46
CA PRO A 81 -3.71 14.30 -4.83
C PRO A 81 -2.60 14.39 -5.88
N HIS A 82 -1.52 15.11 -5.56
CA HIS A 82 -0.39 15.37 -6.45
C HIS A 82 0.90 15.63 -5.66
N ASP A 83 2.00 15.97 -6.34
CA ASP A 83 3.35 16.11 -5.75
C ASP A 83 3.53 17.22 -4.69
N ARG A 84 2.48 18.01 -4.42
CA ARG A 84 2.43 19.10 -3.43
C ARG A 84 1.21 19.04 -2.53
N ARG A 85 0.37 18.00 -2.67
CA ARG A 85 -0.84 17.82 -1.88
C ARG A 85 -1.08 16.34 -1.62
N VAL A 86 -1.02 15.95 -0.36
CA VAL A 86 -1.49 14.65 0.12
C VAL A 86 -2.95 14.77 0.52
N VAL A 87 -3.76 13.80 0.12
CA VAL A 87 -5.18 13.75 0.46
C VAL A 87 -5.42 12.57 1.40
N VAL A 88 -6.06 12.83 2.53
CA VAL A 88 -6.55 11.83 3.47
C VAL A 88 -8.06 11.77 3.30
N GLU A 89 -8.53 10.75 2.61
CA GLU A 89 -9.94 10.54 2.29
C GLU A 89 -10.58 9.56 3.29
N ILE A 90 -11.74 9.93 3.82
CA ILE A 90 -12.42 9.18 4.87
C ILE A 90 -13.87 8.96 4.45
N PHE A 91 -14.32 7.71 4.49
CA PHE A 91 -15.71 7.35 4.27
C PHE A 91 -16.02 6.04 5.00
N GLU A 92 -17.30 5.69 5.08
CA GLU A 92 -17.78 4.46 5.68
C GLU A 92 -18.48 3.60 4.63
N LYS A 93 -18.15 2.31 4.59
CA LYS A 93 -18.80 1.34 3.70
C LYS A 93 -18.79 -0.04 4.37
N ASP A 94 -19.89 -0.76 4.27
CA ASP A 94 -20.02 -2.16 4.72
C ASP A 94 -19.64 -2.38 6.20
N GLY A 95 -19.95 -1.42 7.07
CA GLY A 95 -19.62 -1.50 8.49
C GLY A 95 -18.13 -1.25 8.82
N TYR A 96 -17.37 -0.69 7.88
CA TYR A 96 -15.99 -0.29 8.11
C TYR A 96 -15.79 1.19 7.76
N ARG A 97 -14.96 1.86 8.55
CA ARG A 97 -14.38 3.15 8.20
C ARG A 97 -13.09 2.92 7.42
N TYR A 98 -13.00 3.56 6.26
CA TYR A 98 -11.82 3.60 5.42
C TYR A 98 -11.13 4.94 5.62
N ILE A 99 -9.84 4.92 5.89
CA ILE A 99 -8.97 6.11 5.87
C ILE A 99 -7.91 5.88 4.82
N ILE A 100 -8.06 6.53 3.67
CA ILE A 100 -7.20 6.38 2.50
C ILE A 100 -6.22 7.54 2.44
N PHE A 101 -4.93 7.20 2.42
CA PHE A 101 -3.83 8.14 2.29
C PHE A 101 -3.32 8.13 0.86
N HIS A 102 -3.69 9.15 0.07
CA HIS A 102 -3.23 9.34 -1.30
C HIS A 102 -1.89 10.07 -1.33
N THR A 103 -0.80 9.31 -1.20
CA THR A 103 0.57 9.83 -1.03
C THR A 103 1.38 9.91 -2.32
N LEU A 104 1.15 9.02 -3.29
CA LEU A 104 1.94 8.89 -4.53
C LEU A 104 3.46 8.83 -4.30
N VAL A 105 3.91 8.00 -3.37
CA VAL A 105 5.35 7.77 -3.09
C VAL A 105 5.86 6.42 -3.59
N GLY A 106 5.04 5.67 -4.30
CA GLY A 106 5.35 4.32 -4.74
C GLY A 106 5.05 3.25 -3.68
N ARG A 107 4.83 2.01 -4.12
CA ARG A 107 4.27 0.95 -3.25
C ARG A 107 5.17 0.56 -2.08
N ARG A 108 6.50 0.54 -2.28
CA ARG A 108 7.46 0.18 -1.23
C ARG A 108 7.39 1.19 -0.07
N ALA A 109 7.52 2.48 -0.40
CA ALA A 109 7.40 3.56 0.59
C ALA A 109 6.00 3.61 1.23
N ASN A 110 4.93 3.31 0.47
CA ASN A 110 3.59 3.18 1.02
C ASN A 110 3.47 2.02 2.02
N ASP A 111 4.13 0.89 1.78
CA ASP A 111 4.16 -0.23 2.73
C ASP A 111 4.81 0.21 4.06
N ALA A 112 5.97 0.88 4.01
CA ALA A 112 6.59 1.48 5.21
C ALA A 112 5.62 2.43 5.94
N LEU A 113 5.07 3.42 5.23
CA LEU A 113 4.18 4.43 5.83
C LEU A 113 2.92 3.79 6.44
N SER A 114 2.31 2.84 5.73
CA SER A 114 1.09 2.16 6.19
C SER A 114 1.30 1.45 7.53
N ARG A 115 2.44 0.78 7.71
CA ARG A 115 2.80 0.07 8.95
C ARG A 115 3.14 1.02 10.08
N ILE A 116 3.87 2.09 9.79
CA ILE A 116 4.17 3.14 10.77
C ILE A 116 2.86 3.77 11.27
N PHE A 117 1.94 4.09 10.36
CA PHE A 117 0.68 4.75 10.70
C PHE A 117 -0.24 3.79 11.46
N ALA A 118 -0.35 2.53 11.02
CA ALA A 118 -1.06 1.50 11.76
C ALA A 118 -0.52 1.31 13.17
N TYR A 119 0.81 1.25 13.34
CA TYR A 119 1.43 1.16 14.67
C TYR A 119 1.07 2.35 15.55
N ARG A 120 1.18 3.58 15.03
CA ARG A 120 0.81 4.80 15.76
C ARG A 120 -0.66 4.80 16.18
N ILE A 121 -1.55 4.43 15.28
CA ILE A 121 -3.01 4.34 15.55
C ILE A 121 -3.30 3.27 16.60
N THR A 122 -2.82 2.03 16.41
CA THR A 122 -3.07 0.94 17.35
C THR A 122 -2.45 1.23 18.72
N LYS A 123 -1.28 1.87 18.78
CA LYS A 123 -0.65 2.29 20.03
C LYS A 123 -1.47 3.35 20.77
N LYS A 124 -2.01 4.33 20.06
CA LYS A 124 -2.76 5.47 20.63
C LYS A 124 -4.19 5.07 21.01
N PHE A 125 -4.92 4.42 20.10
CA PHE A 125 -6.36 4.19 20.23
C PHE A 125 -6.75 2.75 20.62
N LYS A 126 -5.77 1.84 20.74
CA LYS A 126 -5.95 0.48 21.29
C LYS A 126 -6.93 -0.42 20.51
N PHE A 127 -7.03 -0.24 19.19
CA PHE A 127 -7.73 -1.18 18.31
C PHE A 127 -6.85 -1.62 17.13
N ASN A 128 -7.13 -2.82 16.63
CA ASN A 128 -6.47 -3.38 15.46
C ASN A 128 -7.04 -2.77 14.19
N VAL A 129 -6.20 -2.64 13.17
CA VAL A 129 -6.55 -2.10 11.87
C VAL A 129 -6.13 -3.07 10.78
N ARG A 130 -6.86 -3.07 9.67
CA ARG A 130 -6.47 -3.72 8.41
C ARG A 130 -5.79 -2.71 7.50
N LEU A 131 -4.90 -3.21 6.66
CA LEU A 131 -4.13 -2.41 5.70
C LEU A 131 -4.43 -2.87 4.28
N ALA A 132 -4.61 -1.91 3.36
CA ALA A 132 -4.62 -2.15 1.92
C ALA A 132 -3.58 -1.23 1.28
N ILE A 133 -2.65 -1.77 0.49
CA ILE A 133 -1.49 -1.01 -0.02
C ILE A 133 -1.47 -1.07 -1.54
N THR A 134 -1.25 0.08 -2.18
CA THR A 134 -1.11 0.22 -3.62
C THR A 134 0.05 1.15 -3.99
N ASP A 135 0.27 1.32 -5.29
CA ASP A 135 1.25 2.27 -5.82
C ASP A 135 0.90 3.73 -5.53
N ASN A 136 -0.40 4.07 -5.47
CA ASN A 136 -0.87 5.44 -5.32
C ASN A 136 -1.10 5.87 -3.86
N GLY A 137 -1.19 4.91 -2.94
CA GLY A 137 -1.49 5.16 -1.54
C GLY A 137 -1.81 3.89 -0.78
N PHE A 138 -2.28 4.05 0.46
CA PHE A 138 -2.70 2.95 1.32
C PHE A 138 -3.97 3.31 2.10
N ALA A 139 -4.73 2.30 2.50
CA ALA A 139 -5.87 2.46 3.41
C ALA A 139 -5.58 1.84 4.77
N ILE A 140 -6.11 2.50 5.80
CA ILE A 140 -6.29 1.95 7.14
C ILE A 140 -7.78 1.73 7.34
N ILE A 141 -8.16 0.50 7.66
CA ILE A 141 -9.55 0.06 7.68
C ILE A 141 -9.87 -0.53 9.05
N TYR A 142 -10.94 -0.06 9.68
CA TYR A 142 -11.38 -0.56 10.99
C TYR A 142 -12.90 -0.41 11.17
N PRO A 143 -13.53 -1.14 12.10
CA PRO A 143 -14.98 -1.08 12.26
C PRO A 143 -15.48 0.34 12.61
N TRP A 144 -16.56 0.78 11.95
CA TRP A 144 -17.04 2.17 12.03
C TRP A 144 -17.42 2.63 13.45
N TRP A 145 -17.87 1.70 14.30
CA TRP A 145 -18.25 1.96 15.70
C TRP A 145 -17.05 2.17 16.64
N LYS A 146 -15.82 2.03 16.15
CA LYS A 146 -14.62 2.42 16.91
C LYS A 146 -14.46 3.94 16.89
N TYR A 147 -13.49 4.43 17.67
CA TYR A 147 -13.21 5.85 17.80
C TYR A 147 -13.02 6.53 16.45
N ASP A 148 -13.66 7.70 16.28
CA ASP A 148 -13.46 8.54 15.10
C ASP A 148 -12.26 9.43 15.26
N ILE A 149 -11.20 9.07 14.52
CA ILE A 149 -9.92 9.79 14.55
C ILE A 149 -10.15 11.18 13.95
N SER A 150 -9.80 12.21 14.71
CA SER A 150 -9.99 13.60 14.26
C SER A 150 -9.02 13.97 13.13
N ASP A 151 -9.34 15.03 12.41
CA ASP A 151 -8.51 15.52 11.31
C ASP A 151 -7.11 15.96 11.80
N GLU A 152 -7.02 16.57 13.00
CA GLU A 152 -5.75 16.93 13.65
C GLU A 152 -4.94 15.69 14.03
N GLU A 153 -5.61 14.65 14.51
CA GLU A 153 -4.97 13.40 14.86
C GLU A 153 -4.41 12.68 13.63
N LEU A 154 -5.15 12.70 12.52
CA LEU A 154 -4.67 12.18 11.23
C LEU A 154 -3.49 12.99 10.70
N LYS A 155 -3.55 14.32 10.76
CA LYS A 155 -2.40 15.18 10.42
C LYS A 155 -1.19 14.89 11.30
N SER A 156 -1.40 14.57 12.58
CA SER A 156 -0.31 14.24 13.51
C SER A 156 0.45 12.95 13.16
N LEU A 157 -0.14 12.06 12.35
CA LEU A 157 0.52 10.85 11.86
C LEU A 157 1.68 11.17 10.91
N PHE A 158 1.69 12.35 10.28
CA PHE A 158 2.71 12.76 9.31
C PHE A 158 4.04 13.23 9.93
N LYS A 159 4.26 13.03 11.23
CA LYS A 159 5.53 13.37 11.90
C LYS A 159 6.66 12.42 11.48
N ALA A 160 7.80 12.94 11.06
CA ALA A 160 8.96 12.14 10.64
C ALA A 160 9.78 11.59 11.82
N LYS A 161 9.55 12.10 13.03
CA LYS A 161 10.19 11.63 14.26
C LYS A 161 9.88 10.14 14.50
N ASN A 162 10.90 9.38 14.92
CA ASN A 162 10.83 7.95 15.30
C ASN A 162 10.30 6.98 14.24
N MET A 163 10.30 7.34 12.95
CA MET A 163 9.76 6.48 11.89
C MET A 163 10.42 5.09 11.82
N GLU A 164 11.74 5.00 12.01
CA GLU A 164 12.46 3.71 11.97
C GLU A 164 12.08 2.83 13.16
N GLU A 165 12.05 3.40 14.36
CA GLU A 165 11.65 2.69 15.59
C GLU A 165 10.18 2.25 15.52
N ASP A 166 9.29 3.10 15.01
CA ASP A 166 7.88 2.76 14.81
C ASP A 166 7.72 1.61 13.81
N LEU A 167 8.49 1.62 12.72
CA LEU A 167 8.47 0.56 11.71
C LEU A 167 9.05 -0.76 12.26
N GLU A 168 10.16 -0.69 13.00
CA GLU A 168 10.76 -1.85 13.65
C GLU A 168 9.75 -2.52 14.61
N LYS A 169 9.08 -1.72 15.43
CA LYS A 169 8.03 -2.20 16.35
C LYS A 169 6.81 -2.75 15.62
N ALA A 170 6.42 -2.15 14.49
CA ALA A 170 5.39 -2.71 13.61
C ALA A 170 5.78 -4.08 13.04
N LEU A 171 7.06 -4.32 12.77
CA LEU A 171 7.57 -5.54 12.15
C LEU A 171 7.84 -6.67 13.14
N ALA A 172 8.10 -6.35 14.41
CA ALA A 172 8.59 -7.29 15.43
C ALA A 172 7.81 -8.62 15.54
N ASN A 173 6.50 -8.61 15.28
CA ASN A 173 5.62 -9.77 15.39
C ASN A 173 5.04 -10.25 14.04
N THR A 174 5.64 -9.83 12.93
CA THR A 174 5.14 -10.14 11.58
C THR A 174 5.79 -11.39 10.99
N GLU A 175 5.08 -12.08 10.09
CA GLU A 175 5.62 -13.23 9.38
C GLU A 175 6.71 -12.83 8.38
N ILE A 176 6.63 -11.60 7.83
CA ILE A 176 7.67 -11.08 6.92
C ILE A 176 9.04 -11.01 7.62
N LEU A 177 9.07 -10.64 8.91
CA LEU A 177 10.30 -10.63 9.71
C LEU A 177 10.90 -12.04 9.86
N LYS A 178 10.09 -13.01 10.27
CA LYS A 178 10.52 -14.41 10.45
C LYS A 178 11.00 -15.03 9.14
N ARG A 179 10.28 -14.77 8.04
CA ARG A 179 10.64 -15.25 6.71
C ARG A 179 11.97 -14.65 6.25
N ARG A 180 12.15 -13.33 6.39
CA ARG A 180 13.40 -12.68 6.00
C ARG A 180 14.57 -13.14 6.87
N PHE A 181 14.35 -13.29 8.17
CA PHE A 181 15.38 -13.79 9.09
C PHE A 181 15.87 -15.17 8.66
N ARG A 182 14.97 -16.07 8.24
CA ARG A 182 15.36 -17.38 7.69
C ARG A 182 16.31 -17.25 6.51
N HIS A 183 16.06 -16.31 5.60
CA HIS A 183 16.95 -16.09 4.45
C HIS A 183 18.31 -15.56 4.90
N VAL A 184 18.34 -14.58 5.82
CA VAL A 184 19.58 -14.01 6.37
C VAL A 184 20.38 -15.09 7.09
N ALA A 185 19.76 -15.83 8.01
CA ALA A 185 20.38 -16.92 8.78
C ALA A 185 20.91 -18.05 7.88
N THR A 186 20.27 -18.29 6.73
CA THR A 186 20.75 -19.27 5.76
C THR A 186 21.98 -18.74 5.01
N ARG A 187 21.98 -17.47 4.59
CA ARG A 187 23.14 -16.85 3.91
C ARG A 187 24.34 -16.64 4.85
N SER A 188 24.09 -16.43 6.14
CA SER A 188 25.13 -16.32 7.17
C SER A 188 25.59 -17.68 7.73
N LEU A 189 25.15 -18.80 7.12
CA LEU A 189 25.51 -20.17 7.51
C LEU A 189 25.12 -20.56 8.96
N MET A 190 24.23 -19.80 9.60
CA MET A 190 23.65 -20.16 10.90
C MET A 190 22.65 -21.31 10.78
N ILE A 191 22.08 -21.49 9.59
CA ILE A 191 21.22 -22.62 9.24
C ILE A 191 21.87 -23.37 8.11
N LEU A 192 22.31 -24.59 8.40
CA LEU A 192 22.92 -25.46 7.41
C LEU A 192 21.84 -26.08 6.52
N LYS A 193 22.09 -26.06 5.20
CA LYS A 193 21.28 -26.82 4.22
C LYS A 193 21.74 -28.26 4.11
N ASN A 194 23.05 -28.48 4.23
CA ASN A 194 23.70 -29.77 4.20
C ASN A 194 24.53 -29.94 5.47
N TYR A 195 24.45 -31.11 6.09
CA TYR A 195 25.26 -31.46 7.24
C TYR A 195 25.94 -32.80 6.98
N LEU A 196 27.27 -32.82 6.97
CA LEU A 196 28.09 -34.02 6.73
C LEU A 196 27.66 -34.80 5.47
N GLY A 197 27.43 -34.09 4.36
CA GLY A 197 27.02 -34.70 3.09
C GLY A 197 25.54 -35.05 2.98
N HIS A 198 24.74 -34.87 4.04
CA HIS A 198 23.30 -35.12 4.01
C HIS A 198 22.49 -33.83 3.88
N GLU A 199 21.59 -33.79 2.90
CA GLU A 199 20.66 -32.68 2.72
C GLU A 199 19.60 -32.67 3.84
N MET A 200 19.42 -31.50 4.45
CA MET A 200 18.39 -31.29 5.45
C MET A 200 17.06 -30.96 4.78
N SER A 201 15.99 -31.64 5.20
CA SER A 201 14.65 -31.37 4.69
C SER A 201 14.21 -29.91 4.93
N VAL A 202 13.45 -29.35 3.99
CA VAL A 202 12.95 -27.97 4.06
C VAL A 202 12.17 -27.72 5.36
N SER A 203 11.31 -28.66 5.77
CA SER A 203 10.56 -28.56 7.03
C SER A 203 11.49 -28.42 8.25
N ARG A 204 12.58 -29.19 8.29
CA ARG A 204 13.58 -29.11 9.37
C ARG A 204 14.32 -27.76 9.34
N GLN A 205 14.69 -27.26 8.16
CA GLN A 205 15.30 -25.93 8.01
C GLN A 205 14.35 -24.83 8.55
N GLN A 206 13.05 -24.89 8.24
CA GLN A 206 12.06 -23.94 8.73
C GLN A 206 11.88 -23.98 10.25
N LYS A 207 11.86 -25.18 10.84
CA LYS A 207 11.79 -25.37 12.30
C LYS A 207 13.02 -24.79 12.99
N ASN A 208 14.21 -25.13 12.50
CA ASN A 208 15.47 -24.61 13.04
C ASN A 208 15.54 -23.09 12.94
N ALA A 209 15.12 -22.51 11.81
CA ALA A 209 15.07 -21.06 11.62
C ALA A 209 14.18 -20.37 12.65
N SER A 210 13.00 -20.94 12.89
CA SER A 210 12.02 -20.40 13.83
C SER A 210 12.52 -20.46 15.27
N MET A 211 13.24 -21.53 15.64
CA MET A 211 13.86 -21.68 16.95
C MET A 211 15.02 -20.70 17.12
N LEU A 212 15.91 -20.63 16.14
CA LEU A 212 17.04 -19.70 16.12
C LEU A 212 16.60 -18.25 16.23
N PHE A 213 15.52 -17.86 15.52
CA PHE A 213 14.96 -16.52 15.59
C PHE A 213 14.57 -16.12 17.02
N LYS A 214 13.92 -17.03 17.76
CA LYS A 214 13.54 -16.78 19.16
C LYS A 214 14.76 -16.59 20.04
N VAL A 215 15.73 -17.50 19.94
CA VAL A 215 16.96 -17.48 20.74
C VAL A 215 17.77 -16.22 20.47
N VAL A 216 18.01 -15.88 19.20
CA VAL A 216 18.77 -14.68 18.81
C VAL A 216 18.12 -13.41 19.36
N ARG A 217 16.79 -13.30 19.26
CA ARG A 217 16.04 -12.15 19.76
C ARG A 217 16.10 -12.02 21.29
N GLU A 218 16.20 -13.14 22.01
CA GLU A 218 16.31 -13.17 23.48
C GLU A 218 17.73 -12.85 23.97
N ILE A 219 18.76 -13.30 23.26
CA ILE A 219 20.17 -13.09 23.64
C ILE A 219 20.57 -11.62 23.42
N ASP A 220 20.35 -11.12 22.21
CA ASP A 220 20.78 -9.78 21.83
C ASP A 220 19.85 -9.21 20.74
N PRO A 221 19.02 -8.20 21.06
CA PRO A 221 18.24 -7.48 20.05
C PRO A 221 19.11 -6.87 18.94
N GLU A 222 20.38 -6.59 19.23
CA GLU A 222 21.34 -5.99 18.31
C GLU A 222 22.16 -7.04 17.54
N PHE A 223 21.79 -8.32 17.62
CA PHE A 223 22.51 -9.40 16.96
C PHE A 223 22.65 -9.14 15.44
N PRO A 224 23.84 -9.31 14.83
CA PRO A 224 24.10 -8.87 13.45
C PRO A 224 23.10 -9.42 12.41
N ALA A 225 22.72 -10.70 12.51
CA ALA A 225 21.75 -11.30 11.60
C ALA A 225 20.34 -10.70 11.77
N LEU A 226 19.96 -10.30 12.99
CA LEU A 226 18.68 -9.65 13.25
C LEU A 226 18.68 -8.20 12.72
N LYS A 227 19.76 -7.45 12.95
CA LYS A 227 19.97 -6.11 12.37
C LYS A 227 19.88 -6.12 10.86
N GLU A 228 20.59 -7.04 10.21
CA GLU A 228 20.57 -7.18 8.76
C GLU A 228 19.16 -7.55 8.26
N THR A 229 18.43 -8.38 9.02
CA THR A 229 17.04 -8.70 8.69
C THR A 229 16.15 -7.46 8.69
N TYR A 230 16.24 -6.61 9.72
CA TYR A 230 15.48 -5.36 9.74
C TYR A 230 15.91 -4.43 8.61
N ARG A 231 17.21 -4.29 8.36
CA ARG A 231 17.73 -3.47 7.24
C ARG A 231 17.17 -3.91 5.89
N GLU A 232 17.20 -5.20 5.57
CA GLU A 232 16.66 -5.72 4.29
C GLU A 232 15.15 -5.49 4.15
N ILE A 233 14.38 -5.56 5.24
CA ILE A 233 12.94 -5.28 5.17
C ILE A 233 12.72 -3.79 4.99
N MET A 234 13.28 -2.98 5.89
CA MET A 234 12.99 -1.55 5.95
C MET A 234 13.55 -0.80 4.74
N GLU A 235 14.75 -1.13 4.28
CA GLU A 235 15.37 -0.49 3.12
C GLU A 235 14.99 -1.20 1.82
N ASP A 236 15.33 -2.48 1.67
CA ASP A 236 15.25 -3.17 0.37
C ASP A 236 13.81 -3.56 0.00
N SER A 237 12.96 -3.82 0.99
CA SER A 237 11.55 -4.13 0.72
C SER A 237 10.64 -2.90 0.82
N MET A 238 10.85 -2.00 1.80
CA MET A 238 9.90 -0.92 2.12
C MET A 238 10.39 0.51 1.85
N ASP A 239 11.62 0.71 1.37
CA ASP A 239 12.16 2.03 1.00
C ASP A 239 11.91 3.12 2.07
N ILE A 240 12.26 2.81 3.32
CA ILE A 240 12.09 3.72 4.46
C ILE A 240 12.82 5.06 4.25
N LYS A 241 13.91 5.05 3.49
CA LYS A 241 14.71 6.25 3.18
C LYS A 241 13.88 7.28 2.42
N ASN A 242 13.19 6.88 1.35
CA ASN A 242 12.32 7.80 0.61
C ASN A 242 11.03 8.12 1.36
N ALA A 243 10.48 7.18 2.14
CA ALA A 243 9.35 7.47 3.03
C ALA A 243 9.69 8.59 4.03
N LYS A 244 10.86 8.54 4.69
CA LYS A 244 11.35 9.61 5.57
C LYS A 244 11.54 10.93 4.83
N LYS A 245 12.11 10.90 3.62
CA LYS A 245 12.30 12.09 2.78
C LYS A 245 10.96 12.76 2.44
N TYR A 246 9.94 11.97 2.13
CA TYR A 246 8.59 12.47 1.86
C TYR A 246 7.95 13.11 3.11
N MET A 247 8.04 12.44 4.25
CA MET A 247 7.49 12.95 5.52
C MET A 247 8.15 14.27 5.95
N LYS A 248 9.48 14.39 5.77
CA LYS A 248 10.19 15.66 5.99
C LYS A 248 9.67 16.79 5.11
N LYS A 249 9.35 16.53 3.83
CA LYS A 249 8.75 17.56 2.95
C LYS A 249 7.37 18.01 3.43
N ILE A 250 6.61 17.14 4.07
CA ILE A 250 5.33 17.49 4.69
C ILE A 250 5.55 18.35 5.94
N GLU A 251 6.50 17.97 6.81
CA GLU A 251 6.86 18.78 7.99
C GLU A 251 7.41 20.16 7.62
N GLU A 252 8.14 20.27 6.52
CA GLU A 252 8.63 21.54 5.95
C GLU A 252 7.56 22.33 5.18
N GLU A 253 6.29 21.92 5.26
CA GLU A 253 5.14 22.55 4.59
C GLU A 253 5.26 22.63 3.05
N LYS A 254 6.16 21.85 2.44
CA LYS A 254 6.30 21.77 0.97
C LYS A 254 5.21 20.94 0.31
N ILE A 255 4.54 20.09 1.09
CA ILE A 255 3.42 19.25 0.69
C ILE A 255 2.29 19.49 1.68
N GLU A 256 1.16 20.01 1.17
CA GLU A 256 -0.03 20.29 1.96
C GLU A 256 -0.79 19.01 2.30
N ILE A 257 -1.34 18.91 3.52
CA ILE A 257 -2.26 17.83 3.92
C ILE A 257 -3.70 18.34 3.83
N ARG A 258 -4.52 17.69 3.00
CA ARG A 258 -5.97 17.90 2.94
C ARG A 258 -6.70 16.67 3.46
N VAL A 259 -7.61 16.88 4.42
CA VAL A 259 -8.51 15.83 4.89
C VAL A 259 -9.86 16.04 4.22
N LEU A 260 -10.43 14.95 3.69
CA LEU A 260 -11.67 14.94 2.94
C LEU A 260 -12.56 13.84 3.52
N ARG A 261 -13.68 14.22 4.13
CA ARG A 261 -14.72 13.28 4.58
C ARG A 261 -15.81 13.21 3.53
N THR A 262 -16.05 12.03 2.96
CA THR A 262 -17.01 11.81 1.87
C THR A 262 -17.99 10.70 2.20
N MET A 263 -19.14 10.69 1.51
CA MET A 263 -20.12 9.60 1.60
C MET A 263 -19.70 8.37 0.79
N LEU A 264 -18.98 8.60 -0.32
CA LEU A 264 -18.51 7.56 -1.23
C LEU A 264 -17.01 7.74 -1.50
N PRO A 265 -16.29 6.65 -1.86
CA PRO A 265 -14.89 6.77 -2.27
C PRO A 265 -14.75 7.56 -3.57
N SER A 266 -13.67 8.33 -3.70
CA SER A 266 -13.34 9.03 -4.95
C SER A 266 -12.86 8.06 -6.05
N PRO A 267 -12.94 8.44 -7.33
CA PRO A 267 -12.44 7.62 -8.44
C PRO A 267 -10.98 7.12 -8.28
N PHE A 268 -10.13 7.89 -7.60
CA PHE A 268 -8.73 7.50 -7.34
C PHE A 268 -8.61 6.47 -6.21
N SER A 269 -9.62 6.35 -5.34
CA SER A 269 -9.67 5.41 -4.22
C SER A 269 -10.12 4.02 -4.61
N PHE A 270 -10.86 3.85 -5.71
CA PHE A 270 -11.50 2.57 -6.08
C PHE A 270 -10.56 1.36 -6.04
N ASN A 271 -9.34 1.52 -6.56
CA ASN A 271 -8.36 0.44 -6.56
C ASN A 271 -7.90 0.06 -5.14
N ILE A 272 -7.74 1.02 -4.24
CA ILE A 272 -7.35 0.78 -2.86
C ILE A 272 -8.51 0.11 -2.10
N VAL A 273 -9.74 0.59 -2.31
CA VAL A 273 -10.95 0.01 -1.71
C VAL A 273 -11.13 -1.44 -2.13
N ALA A 274 -10.98 -1.73 -3.41
CA ALA A 274 -11.15 -3.09 -3.91
C ALA A 274 -10.10 -4.08 -3.40
N ILE A 275 -8.90 -3.61 -3.01
CA ILE A 275 -7.89 -4.43 -2.31
C ILE A 275 -8.23 -4.58 -0.82
N GLY A 276 -8.84 -3.56 -0.21
CA GLY A 276 -9.23 -3.59 1.21
C GLY A 276 -10.51 -4.33 1.55
N ALA A 277 -11.40 -4.54 0.56
CA ALA A 277 -12.72 -5.11 0.76
C ALA A 277 -12.72 -6.62 1.01
N THR A 278 -11.74 -7.38 0.51
CA THR A 278 -11.75 -8.85 0.56
C THR A 278 -10.35 -9.46 0.73
N ASP A 279 -10.24 -10.46 1.62
CA ASP A 279 -8.98 -11.17 1.90
C ASP A 279 -8.58 -12.17 0.77
N VAL A 280 -9.52 -12.51 -0.12
CA VAL A 280 -9.31 -13.33 -1.32
C VAL A 280 -10.07 -12.66 -2.46
N VAL A 281 -9.35 -12.16 -3.47
CA VAL A 281 -9.94 -11.47 -4.62
C VAL A 281 -9.68 -12.30 -5.87
N LEU A 282 -10.73 -12.83 -6.51
CA LEU A 282 -10.63 -13.17 -7.93
C LEU A 282 -10.58 -11.86 -8.73
N MET A 283 -9.79 -11.80 -9.79
CA MET A 283 -9.66 -10.57 -10.61
C MET A 283 -11.00 -10.08 -11.17
N GLU A 284 -11.97 -10.97 -11.33
CA GLU A 284 -13.31 -10.68 -11.84
C GLU A 284 -14.13 -9.88 -10.81
N ASP A 285 -14.19 -10.33 -9.56
CA ASP A 285 -14.86 -9.65 -8.43
C ASP A 285 -14.36 -8.21 -8.26
N ARG A 286 -13.06 -7.97 -8.47
CA ARG A 286 -12.47 -6.62 -8.38
C ARG A 286 -13.03 -5.66 -9.42
N LYS A 287 -13.17 -6.12 -10.67
CA LYS A 287 -13.64 -5.28 -11.78
C LYS A 287 -15.11 -4.94 -11.59
N GLU A 288 -15.91 -5.88 -11.10
CA GLU A 288 -17.32 -5.66 -10.80
C GLU A 288 -17.50 -4.62 -9.69
N LEU A 289 -16.78 -4.78 -8.57
CA LEU A 289 -16.79 -3.81 -7.49
C LEU A 289 -16.40 -2.40 -7.97
N ILE A 290 -15.35 -2.26 -8.78
CA ILE A 290 -14.94 -0.95 -9.31
C ILE A 290 -16.03 -0.33 -10.19
N ARG A 291 -16.73 -1.14 -11.02
CA ARG A 291 -17.83 -0.65 -11.86
C ARG A 291 -19.03 -0.21 -11.02
N GLU A 292 -19.34 -0.91 -9.93
CA GLU A 292 -20.41 -0.53 -9.01
C GLU A 292 -20.10 0.79 -8.31
N LEU A 293 -18.88 0.92 -7.75
CA LEU A 293 -18.42 2.17 -7.14
C LEU A 293 -18.46 3.34 -8.13
N HIS A 294 -18.04 3.12 -9.38
CA HIS A 294 -18.12 4.16 -10.42
C HIS A 294 -19.56 4.58 -10.70
N LYS A 295 -20.50 3.63 -10.80
CA LYS A 295 -21.93 3.95 -10.99
C LYS A 295 -22.48 4.78 -9.84
N GLU A 296 -22.19 4.42 -8.58
CA GLU A 296 -22.61 5.15 -7.39
C GLU A 296 -22.09 6.60 -7.41
N VAL A 297 -20.80 6.78 -7.71
CA VAL A 297 -20.16 8.11 -7.78
C VAL A 297 -20.74 8.95 -8.92
N MET A 298 -20.94 8.37 -10.11
CA MET A 298 -21.52 9.09 -11.24
C MET A 298 -22.99 9.51 -10.98
N GLN A 299 -23.76 8.72 -10.23
CA GLN A 299 -25.09 9.14 -9.78
C GLN A 299 -25.00 10.32 -8.81
N LEU A 300 -24.06 10.30 -7.86
CA LEU A 300 -23.83 11.41 -6.93
C LEU A 300 -23.44 12.69 -7.67
N ILE A 301 -22.51 12.61 -8.64
CA ILE A 301 -22.07 13.76 -9.45
C ILE A 301 -23.23 14.37 -10.25
N LYS A 302 -24.12 13.54 -10.82
CA LYS A 302 -25.29 14.03 -11.58
C LYS A 302 -26.33 14.73 -10.72
N ASN A 303 -26.37 14.43 -9.42
CA ASN A 303 -27.36 14.95 -8.49
C ASN A 303 -26.86 16.17 -7.69
N ALA A 304 -25.59 16.57 -7.87
CA ALA A 304 -24.94 17.69 -7.19
C ALA A 304 -25.02 18.98 -8.03
#